data_AF-A0A7K3PNT6-F1
#
_entry.id   AF-A0A7K3PNT6-F1
#
_cell.length_a   1.000
_cell.length_b   1.000
_cell.length_c   1.000
_cell.angle_alpha   90.00
_cell.angle_beta   90.00
_cell.angle_gamma   90.00
#
_symmetry.space_group_name_H-M   'P 1'
#
loop_
_entity.id
_entity.type
_entity.pdbx_description
1 polymer ?
#
loop_
_entity_poly.entity_id
_entity_poly.type
_entity_poly.pdbx_seq_one_letter_code
_entity_poly.pdbx_strand_id
1 'polypeptide(L)'
;MSSGAASGLYPDSSTDRSAQETAMSDTTTSPATTASPATALPARGRGTGVALRVVQVLLALFFAVASALPKLIGHSSAADTFAEMGWGDAGMYTIGFLELAGAVALMVPLLQSVAATALSALMVGAFVVQLMYFDGENAATPLILMVPLLIVARARRRSNEELGRLARARVRRG
;
A
#
# COMPACT_ATOMS: atom_id res chain seq x y z
N MET A 1 -15.68 18.83 -104.11
CA MET A 1 -14.47 18.00 -103.96
C MET A 1 -14.92 16.71 -103.29
N SER A 2 -14.94 15.60 -104.04
CA SER A 2 -13.98 14.48 -103.94
C SER A 2 -14.18 13.67 -102.63
N SER A 3 -14.81 12.48 -102.66
CA SER A 3 -14.39 11.19 -103.26
C SER A 3 -13.29 10.48 -102.45
N GLY A 4 -13.44 9.16 -102.28
CA GLY A 4 -12.54 8.24 -101.54
C GLY A 4 -13.34 7.35 -100.58
N ALA A 5 -13.55 6.05 -100.84
CA ALA A 5 -12.58 4.94 -100.80
C ALA A 5 -12.15 4.64 -99.34
N ALA A 6 -12.49 3.52 -98.70
CA ALA A 6 -12.37 2.08 -99.03
C ALA A 6 -11.15 1.42 -98.37
N SER A 7 -11.38 0.21 -97.85
CA SER A 7 -10.45 -0.94 -97.69
C SER A 7 -9.22 -0.86 -96.76
N GLY A 8 -9.00 -1.97 -96.03
CA GLY A 8 -7.76 -2.33 -95.32
C GLY A 8 -7.76 -1.96 -93.83
N LEU A 9 -7.18 -2.75 -92.91
CA LEU A 9 -6.49 -4.05 -93.05
C LEU A 9 -6.48 -4.80 -91.68
N TYR A 10 -6.56 -6.13 -91.69
CA TYR A 10 -6.31 -7.07 -90.56
C TYR A 10 -4.78 -7.14 -90.24
N PRO A 11 -4.25 -7.89 -89.22
CA PRO A 11 -4.86 -8.65 -88.10
C PRO A 11 -4.12 -8.53 -86.72
N ASP A 12 -4.60 -9.32 -85.73
CA ASP A 12 -3.87 -9.96 -84.60
C ASP A 12 -3.20 -9.10 -83.49
N SER A 13 -3.14 -9.53 -82.22
CA SER A 13 -3.02 -10.91 -81.70
C SER A 13 -3.53 -11.11 -80.26
N SER A 14 -3.60 -12.39 -79.84
CA SER A 14 -3.96 -12.96 -78.53
C SER A 14 -5.47 -12.95 -78.19
N THR A 15 -6.19 -14.08 -78.12
CA THR A 15 -6.14 -15.17 -77.10
C THR A 15 -6.16 -14.61 -75.68
N ASP A 16 -7.02 -14.94 -74.72
CA ASP A 16 -7.99 -16.04 -74.51
C ASP A 16 -8.93 -15.59 -73.35
N ARG A 17 -10.00 -16.25 -72.87
CA ARG A 17 -10.60 -17.57 -73.11
C ARG A 17 -12.12 -17.50 -72.79
N SER A 18 -12.80 -18.64 -72.94
CA SER A 18 -14.19 -18.94 -72.56
C SER A 18 -14.64 -18.58 -71.14
N ALA A 19 -15.96 -18.43 -71.02
CA ALA A 19 -16.75 -18.26 -69.81
C ALA A 19 -16.69 -19.41 -68.77
N GLN A 20 -17.32 -19.12 -67.62
CA GLN A 20 -17.70 -20.01 -66.50
C GLN A 20 -16.58 -20.58 -65.62
N GLU A 21 -16.45 -20.04 -64.41
CA GLU A 21 -16.64 -20.87 -63.21
C GLU A 21 -17.29 -20.07 -62.07
N THR A 22 -18.10 -20.77 -61.26
CA THR A 22 -18.98 -20.22 -60.22
C THR A 22 -18.19 -19.80 -58.97
N ALA A 23 -18.10 -18.50 -58.68
CA ALA A 23 -17.51 -18.02 -57.43
C ALA A 23 -18.55 -18.02 -56.28
N MET A 24 -18.37 -18.95 -55.35
CA MET A 24 -19.13 -19.07 -54.09
C MET A 24 -19.05 -17.77 -53.27
N SER A 25 -20.14 -17.37 -52.62
CA SER A 25 -20.14 -16.20 -51.71
C SER A 25 -19.53 -16.54 -50.35
N ASP A 26 -18.20 -16.48 -50.23
CA ASP A 26 -17.54 -16.56 -48.93
C ASP A 26 -17.83 -15.31 -48.11
N THR A 27 -18.71 -15.49 -47.13
CA THR A 27 -19.20 -14.42 -46.24
C THR A 27 -18.12 -14.03 -45.24
N THR A 28 -17.58 -12.81 -45.38
CA THR A 28 -16.68 -12.18 -44.42
C THR A 28 -17.27 -12.21 -43.00
N THR A 29 -16.72 -13.08 -42.14
CA THR A 29 -16.97 -13.05 -40.70
C THR A 29 -15.64 -13.01 -39.96
N SER A 30 -15.08 -11.80 -39.84
CA SER A 30 -13.96 -11.56 -38.94
C SER A 30 -14.47 -11.67 -37.49
N PRO A 31 -13.87 -12.50 -36.61
CA PRO A 31 -14.31 -12.60 -35.24
C PRO A 31 -14.00 -11.30 -34.50
N ALA A 32 -15.04 -10.50 -34.24
CA ALA A 32 -14.95 -9.35 -33.35
C ALA A 32 -14.71 -9.85 -31.92
N THR A 33 -13.44 -10.00 -31.55
CA THR A 33 -13.02 -10.26 -30.17
C THR A 33 -13.55 -9.14 -29.28
N THR A 34 -14.64 -9.41 -28.56
CA THR A 34 -15.17 -8.52 -27.54
C THR A 34 -14.15 -8.41 -26.42
N ALA A 35 -13.29 -7.39 -26.51
CA ALA A 35 -12.35 -7.04 -25.47
C ALA A 35 -13.13 -6.60 -24.23
N SER A 36 -13.37 -7.56 -23.33
CA SER A 36 -13.95 -7.29 -22.01
C SER A 36 -13.12 -6.18 -21.35
N PRO A 37 -13.72 -5.04 -20.94
CA PRO A 37 -12.96 -3.94 -20.39
C PRO A 37 -12.32 -4.42 -19.09
N ALA A 38 -11.01 -4.65 -19.13
CA ALA A 38 -10.22 -4.92 -17.94
C ALA A 38 -10.34 -3.70 -17.04
N THR A 39 -11.16 -3.79 -15.99
CA THR A 39 -11.37 -2.72 -15.02
C THR A 39 -10.03 -2.39 -14.38
N ALA A 40 -9.37 -1.35 -14.90
CA ALA A 40 -8.12 -0.86 -14.37
C ALA A 40 -8.38 -0.29 -12.97
N LEU A 41 -8.15 -1.11 -11.94
CA LEU A 41 -8.25 -0.69 -10.55
C LEU A 41 -7.43 0.58 -10.36
N PRO A 42 -8.02 1.66 -9.82
CA PRO A 42 -7.41 2.98 -9.85
C PRO A 42 -6.05 2.95 -9.14
N ALA A 43 -5.04 3.60 -9.75
CA ALA A 43 -3.66 3.64 -9.26
C ALA A 43 -3.47 4.29 -7.86
N ARG A 44 -4.57 4.70 -7.21
CA ARG A 44 -4.66 5.37 -5.91
C ARG A 44 -4.10 4.55 -4.73
N GLY A 45 -3.95 3.23 -4.86
CA GLY A 45 -3.55 2.35 -3.75
C GLY A 45 -2.05 2.28 -3.45
N ARG A 46 -1.16 2.43 -4.46
CA ARG A 46 0.28 2.12 -4.30
C ARG A 46 1.04 3.18 -3.49
N GLY A 47 0.89 4.46 -3.84
CA GLY A 47 1.60 5.57 -3.17
C GLY A 47 1.26 5.68 -1.68
N THR A 48 -0.02 5.61 -1.33
CA THR A 48 -0.46 5.65 0.07
C THR A 48 0.06 4.46 0.88
N GLY A 49 0.13 3.26 0.29
CA GLY A 49 0.70 2.08 0.94
C GLY A 49 2.21 2.22 1.23
N VAL A 50 2.96 2.81 0.31
CA VAL A 50 4.40 3.08 0.50
C VAL A 50 4.62 4.16 1.56
N ALA A 51 3.91 5.30 1.47
CA ALA A 51 4.02 6.38 2.45
C ALA A 51 3.70 5.91 3.87
N LEU A 52 2.63 5.13 4.05
CA LEU A 52 2.27 4.55 5.34
C LEU A 52 3.35 3.58 5.86
N ARG A 53 3.99 2.79 4.98
CA ARG A 53 5.11 1.92 5.36
C ARG A 53 6.35 2.72 5.76
N VAL A 54 6.68 3.82 5.08
CA VAL A 54 7.79 4.71 5.48
C VAL A 54 7.54 5.29 6.87
N VAL A 55 6.37 5.90 7.11
CA VAL A 55 5.97 6.42 8.43
C VAL A 55 6.05 5.34 9.51
N GLN A 56 5.61 4.12 9.19
CA GLN A 56 5.61 3.00 10.12
C GLN A 56 7.02 2.50 10.46
N VAL A 57 7.96 2.48 9.50
CA VAL A 57 9.38 2.16 9.75
C VAL A 57 10.04 3.27 10.58
N LEU A 58 9.77 4.54 10.27
CA LEU A 58 10.28 5.68 11.06
C LEU A 58 9.79 5.64 12.51
N LEU A 59 8.50 5.37 12.73
CA LEU A 59 7.95 5.19 14.08
C LEU A 59 8.60 4.02 14.82
N ALA A 60 8.73 2.85 14.18
CA ALA A 60 9.35 1.69 14.82
C ALA A 60 10.84 1.95 15.14
N LEU A 61 11.57 2.62 14.26
CA LEU A 61 12.96 3.01 14.52
C LEU A 61 13.05 4.02 15.68
N PHE A 62 12.15 5.01 15.73
CA PHE A 62 12.06 5.96 16.84
C PHE A 62 11.79 5.24 18.17
N PHE A 63 10.75 4.41 18.24
CA PHE A 63 10.40 3.70 19.47
C PHE A 63 11.49 2.71 19.91
N ALA A 64 12.13 1.99 18.98
CA ALA A 64 13.19 1.04 19.33
C ALA A 64 14.51 1.73 19.72
N VAL A 65 14.95 2.75 18.98
CA VAL A 65 16.31 3.32 19.10
C VAL A 65 16.34 4.64 19.85
N ALA A 66 15.41 5.56 19.59
CA ALA A 66 15.39 6.84 20.29
C ALA A 66 14.72 6.73 21.68
N SER A 67 13.68 5.90 21.82
CA SER A 67 12.93 5.78 23.08
C SER A 67 13.34 4.58 23.94
N ALA A 68 13.28 3.35 23.41
CA ALA A 68 13.50 2.14 24.20
C ALA A 68 14.97 1.86 24.51
N LEU A 69 15.88 2.04 23.54
CA LEU A 69 17.30 1.71 23.73
C LEU A 69 17.95 2.44 24.93
N PRO A 70 17.81 3.77 25.13
CA PRO A 70 18.38 4.43 26.30
C PRO A 70 17.83 3.90 27.64
N LYS A 71 16.53 3.55 27.68
CA LYS A 71 15.89 2.94 28.86
C LYS A 71 16.42 1.54 29.12
N LEU A 72 16.58 0.72 28.08
CA LEU A 72 16.98 -0.69 28.18
C LEU A 72 18.48 -0.88 28.46
N ILE A 73 19.33 0.09 28.13
CA ILE A 73 20.76 0.07 28.51
C ILE A 73 21.04 0.79 29.84
N GLY A 74 20.01 1.34 30.51
CA GLY A 74 20.16 2.11 31.74
C GLY A 74 20.97 3.39 31.56
N HIS A 75 20.80 4.09 30.44
CA HIS A 75 21.52 5.35 30.20
C HIS A 75 20.98 6.45 31.14
N SER A 76 21.88 7.30 31.66
CA SER A 76 21.53 8.35 32.64
C SER A 76 20.40 9.27 32.16
N SER A 77 20.37 9.62 30.87
CA SER A 77 19.29 10.42 30.27
C SER A 77 17.88 9.83 30.42
N ALA A 78 17.76 8.56 30.78
CA ALA A 78 16.51 7.91 31.13
C ALA A 78 16.47 7.56 32.63
N ALA A 79 17.56 7.00 33.17
CA ALA A 79 17.60 6.54 34.56
C ALA A 79 17.34 7.67 35.55
N ASP A 80 17.93 8.85 35.33
CA ASP A 80 17.77 10.02 36.21
C ASP A 80 16.31 10.50 36.18
N THR A 81 15.70 10.57 34.99
CA THR A 81 14.28 10.93 34.79
C THR A 81 13.34 9.95 35.50
N PHE A 82 13.59 8.63 35.41
CA PHE A 82 12.76 7.62 36.09
C PHE A 82 13.00 7.58 37.61
N ALA A 83 14.19 7.93 38.08
CA ALA A 83 14.49 8.08 39.50
C ALA A 83 13.76 9.30 40.09
N GLU A 84 13.76 10.44 39.39
CA GLU A 84 13.04 11.67 39.79
C GLU A 84 11.52 11.45 39.90
N MET A 85 10.93 10.69 38.97
CA MET A 85 9.52 10.26 39.06
C MET A 85 9.23 9.27 40.20
N GLY A 86 10.25 8.75 40.90
CA GLY A 86 10.11 7.71 41.93
C GLY A 86 9.79 6.31 41.40
N TRP A 87 9.92 6.07 40.09
CA TRP A 87 9.64 4.78 39.44
C TRP A 87 10.90 3.91 39.31
N GLY A 88 12.07 4.54 39.26
CA GLY A 88 13.39 3.92 39.18
C GLY A 88 13.57 2.97 38.00
N ASP A 89 14.58 2.10 38.13
CA ASP A 89 14.97 1.15 37.09
C ASP A 89 13.84 0.21 36.66
N ALA A 90 13.01 -0.24 37.61
CA ALA A 90 11.89 -1.13 37.33
C ALA A 90 10.86 -0.48 36.37
N GLY A 91 10.52 0.79 36.61
CA GLY A 91 9.67 1.57 35.70
C GLY A 91 10.35 1.81 34.35
N MET A 92 11.63 2.22 34.37
CA MET A 92 12.42 2.48 33.16
C MET A 92 12.46 1.26 32.23
N TYR A 93 12.88 0.09 32.75
CA TYR A 93 12.98 -1.14 31.97
C TYR A 93 11.62 -1.66 31.51
N THR A 94 10.57 -1.52 32.32
CA THR A 94 9.20 -1.91 31.94
C THR A 94 8.70 -1.08 30.77
N ILE A 95 8.84 0.25 30.82
CA ILE A 95 8.42 1.13 29.71
C ILE A 95 9.30 0.88 28.47
N GLY A 96 10.62 0.79 28.62
CA GLY A 96 11.52 0.49 27.50
C GLY A 96 11.20 -0.85 26.81
N PHE A 97 10.86 -1.89 27.58
CA PHE A 97 10.43 -3.17 27.03
C PHE A 97 9.11 -3.07 26.27
N LEU A 98 8.11 -2.36 26.82
CA LEU A 98 6.81 -2.17 26.16
C LEU A 98 6.94 -1.36 24.85
N GLU A 99 7.79 -0.33 24.83
CA GLU A 99 8.10 0.45 23.63
C GLU A 99 8.80 -0.40 22.56
N LEU A 100 9.81 -1.19 22.94
CA LEU A 100 10.51 -2.09 22.02
C LEU A 100 9.57 -3.18 21.47
N ALA A 101 8.76 -3.80 22.33
CA ALA A 101 7.77 -4.79 21.92
C ALA A 101 6.74 -4.19 20.95
N GLY A 102 6.28 -2.96 21.21
CA GLY A 102 5.41 -2.21 20.31
C GLY A 102 6.08 -1.90 18.97
N ALA A 103 7.35 -1.48 18.97
CA ALA A 103 8.13 -1.20 17.76
C ALA A 103 8.32 -2.45 16.88
N VAL A 104 8.65 -3.60 17.48
CA VAL A 104 8.76 -4.89 16.79
C VAL A 104 7.39 -5.33 16.25
N ALA A 105 6.33 -5.22 17.06
CA ALA A 105 4.97 -5.58 16.66
C ALA A 105 4.40 -4.67 15.54
N LEU A 106 4.84 -3.41 15.42
CA LEU A 106 4.54 -2.54 14.28
C LEU A 106 5.08 -3.11 12.94
N MET A 107 6.17 -3.87 12.95
CA MET A 107 6.72 -4.47 11.73
C MET A 107 5.93 -5.70 11.26
N VAL A 108 5.21 -6.38 12.17
CA VAL A 108 4.44 -7.61 11.89
C VAL A 108 3.05 -7.26 11.33
N PRO A 109 2.71 -7.58 10.06
CA PRO A 109 1.46 -7.15 9.39
C PRO A 109 0.16 -7.44 10.16
N LEU A 110 0.12 -8.55 10.89
CA LEU A 110 -1.05 -8.98 11.67
C LEU A 110 -1.23 -8.16 12.96
N LEU A 111 -0.14 -7.70 13.57
CA LEU A 111 -0.16 -7.00 14.86
C LEU A 111 -0.22 -5.47 14.74
N GLN A 112 0.01 -4.91 13.54
CA GLN A 112 0.22 -3.47 13.34
C GLN A 112 -0.85 -2.57 13.97
N SER A 113 -2.13 -2.92 13.88
CA SER A 113 -3.22 -2.13 14.47
C SER A 113 -3.24 -2.20 16.00
N VAL A 114 -2.89 -3.36 16.58
CA VAL A 114 -2.79 -3.57 18.02
C VAL A 114 -1.56 -2.83 18.56
N ALA A 115 -0.40 -3.03 17.93
CA ALA A 115 0.85 -2.35 18.26
C ALA A 115 0.73 -0.82 18.21
N ALA A 116 0.14 -0.28 17.14
CA ALA A 116 -0.09 1.16 17.02
C ALA A 116 -1.04 1.70 18.09
N THR A 117 -2.05 0.91 18.50
CA THR A 117 -2.99 1.28 19.57
C THR A 117 -2.30 1.24 20.95
N ALA A 118 -1.48 0.21 21.22
CA ALA A 118 -0.71 0.07 22.45
C ALA A 118 0.34 1.19 22.60
N LEU A 119 1.10 1.48 21.55
CA LEU A 119 2.03 2.62 21.52
C LEU A 119 1.30 3.96 21.67
N SER A 120 0.09 4.12 21.10
CA SER A 120 -0.72 5.33 21.33
C SER A 120 -1.12 5.46 22.82
N ALA A 121 -1.46 4.35 23.49
CA ALA A 121 -1.75 4.37 24.92
C ALA A 121 -0.51 4.71 25.76
N LEU A 122 0.68 4.23 25.39
CA LEU A 122 1.94 4.67 26.01
C LEU A 122 2.20 6.16 25.79
N MET A 123 1.90 6.71 24.62
CA MET A 123 2.02 8.17 24.37
C MET A 123 1.04 8.99 25.21
N VAL A 124 -0.17 8.50 25.47
CA VAL A 124 -1.08 9.14 26.44
C VAL A 124 -0.49 9.10 27.86
N GLY A 125 0.06 7.97 28.29
CA GLY A 125 0.75 7.84 29.57
C GLY A 125 1.94 8.80 29.71
N ALA A 126 2.80 8.85 28.69
CA ALA A 126 3.94 9.77 28.63
C ALA A 126 3.51 11.24 28.66
N PHE A 127 2.45 11.61 27.93
CA PHE A 127 1.88 12.95 27.98
C PHE A 127 1.38 13.34 29.38
N VAL A 128 0.66 12.44 30.06
CA VAL A 128 0.19 12.67 31.44
C VAL A 128 1.37 12.81 32.40
N VAL A 129 2.37 11.93 32.32
CA VAL A 129 3.61 12.05 33.09
C VAL A 129 4.27 13.42 32.89
N GLN A 130 4.37 13.87 31.63
CA GLN A 130 5.00 15.13 31.29
C GLN A 130 4.28 16.35 31.90
N LEU A 131 2.95 16.33 31.93
CA LEU A 131 2.15 17.36 32.59
C LEU A 131 2.25 17.33 34.13
N MET A 132 2.44 16.15 34.72
CA MET A 132 2.38 15.97 36.18
C MET A 132 3.74 16.10 36.89
N TYR A 133 4.85 15.80 36.19
CA TYR A 133 6.20 15.77 36.77
C TYR A 133 7.17 16.79 36.17
N PHE A 134 6.89 17.33 34.99
CA PHE A 134 7.83 18.15 34.21
C PHE A 134 7.19 19.44 33.66
N ASP A 135 6.15 19.96 34.32
CA ASP A 135 5.42 21.20 33.99
C ASP A 135 4.95 21.32 32.51
N GLY A 136 4.82 20.18 31.81
CA GLY A 136 4.47 20.13 30.39
C GLY A 136 5.62 20.43 29.42
N GLU A 137 6.86 20.58 29.87
CA GLU A 137 8.04 20.64 28.99
C GLU A 137 8.04 19.43 28.04
N ASN A 138 8.34 19.58 26.75
CA ASN A 138 8.32 18.47 25.77
C ASN A 138 6.97 17.71 25.60
N ALA A 139 5.86 18.12 26.22
CA ALA A 139 4.58 17.42 26.13
C ALA A 139 4.00 17.38 24.68
N ALA A 140 4.49 18.24 23.79
CA ALA A 140 4.20 18.16 22.36
C ALA A 140 4.72 16.87 21.70
N THR A 141 5.86 16.32 22.15
CA THR A 141 6.52 15.15 21.55
C THR A 141 5.62 13.90 21.51
N PRO A 142 5.04 13.43 22.63
CA PRO A 142 4.12 12.27 22.59
C PRO A 142 2.87 12.54 21.74
N LEU A 143 2.35 13.77 21.70
CA LEU A 143 1.21 14.13 20.84
C LEU A 143 1.56 14.05 19.34
N ILE A 144 2.73 14.58 18.95
CA ILE A 144 3.24 14.52 17.57
C ILE A 144 3.41 13.07 17.10
N LEU A 145 3.86 12.16 17.97
CA LEU A 145 4.00 10.73 17.67
C LEU A 145 2.67 9.98 17.71
N MET A 146 1.73 10.38 18.56
CA MET A 146 0.40 9.78 18.68
C MET A 146 -0.43 9.98 17.39
N VAL A 147 -0.34 11.13 16.72
CA VAL A 147 -1.07 11.39 15.46
C VAL A 147 -0.79 10.33 14.36
N PRO A 148 0.46 10.10 13.92
CA PRO A 148 0.76 9.09 12.91
C PRO A 148 0.52 7.66 13.42
N LEU A 149 0.70 7.36 14.72
CA LEU A 149 0.29 6.07 15.30
C LEU A 149 -1.21 5.82 15.13
N LEU A 150 -2.07 6.80 15.45
CA LEU A 150 -3.52 6.68 15.28
C LEU A 150 -3.93 6.55 13.80
N ILE A 151 -3.21 7.20 12.88
CA ILE A 151 -3.39 7.03 11.44
C ILE A 151 -3.06 5.59 11.02
N VAL A 152 -1.91 5.05 11.45
CA VAL A 152 -1.52 3.65 11.21
C VAL A 152 -2.54 2.68 11.82
N ALA A 153 -2.97 2.91 13.06
CA ALA A 153 -3.94 2.07 13.75
C ALA A 153 -5.28 1.99 12.99
N ARG A 154 -5.82 3.12 12.51
CA ARG A 154 -7.07 3.15 11.73
C ARG A 154 -6.91 2.58 10.33
N ALA A 155 -5.80 2.88 9.65
CA ALA A 155 -5.55 2.36 8.30
C ALA A 155 -5.40 0.83 8.30
N ARG A 156 -4.61 0.27 9.23
CA ARG A 156 -4.35 -1.18 9.31
C ARG A 156 -5.52 -1.98 9.84
N ARG A 157 -6.35 -1.41 10.74
CA ARG A 157 -7.57 -2.07 11.23
C ARG A 157 -8.50 -2.47 10.08
N ARG A 158 -8.72 -1.57 9.12
CA ARG A 158 -9.55 -1.84 7.92
C ARG A 158 -8.98 -3.00 7.07
N SER A 159 -7.67 -3.00 6.80
CA SER A 159 -7.02 -4.07 6.04
C SER A 159 -7.05 -5.43 6.75
N ASN A 160 -6.89 -5.45 8.08
CA ASN A 160 -6.87 -6.69 8.86
C ASN A 160 -8.28 -7.30 8.97
N GLU A 161 -9.34 -6.48 9.02
CA GLU A 161 -10.73 -6.95 8.92
C GLU A 161 -11.02 -7.60 7.57
N GLU A 162 -10.51 -7.05 6.47
CA GLU A 162 -10.66 -7.60 5.11
C GLU A 162 -9.93 -8.94 4.97
N LEU A 163 -8.67 -9.03 5.39
CA LEU A 163 -7.91 -10.29 5.46
C LEU A 163 -8.64 -11.36 6.28
N GLY A 164 -9.19 -10.99 7.44
CA GLY A 164 -9.98 -11.89 8.27
C GLY A 164 -11.28 -12.37 7.62
N ARG A 165 -11.95 -11.53 6.82
CA ARG A 165 -13.14 -11.92 6.04
C ARG A 165 -12.76 -12.92 4.94
N LEU A 166 -11.69 -12.66 4.20
CA LEU A 166 -11.21 -13.55 3.13
C LEU A 166 -10.77 -14.91 3.66
N ALA A 167 -10.06 -14.96 4.78
CA ALA A 167 -9.68 -16.21 5.44
C ALA A 167 -10.91 -17.05 5.83
N ARG A 168 -11.91 -16.45 6.49
CA ARG A 168 -13.16 -17.13 6.86
C ARG A 168 -13.99 -17.59 5.65
N ALA A 169 -13.97 -16.84 4.55
CA ALA A 169 -14.65 -17.23 3.31
C ALA A 169 -13.99 -18.43 2.64
N ARG A 170 -12.66 -18.59 2.76
CA ARG A 170 -11.94 -19.76 2.24
C ARG A 170 -12.18 -21.01 3.09
N VAL A 171 -12.20 -20.89 4.41
CA VAL A 171 -12.52 -22.00 5.35
C VAL A 171 -13.94 -22.53 5.16
N ARG A 172 -14.90 -21.69 4.73
CA ARG A 172 -16.28 -22.12 4.43
C ARG A 172 -16.47 -22.77 3.05
N ARG A 173 -15.41 -22.93 2.25
CA ARG A 173 -15.44 -23.49 0.88
C ARG A 173 -14.56 -24.74 0.70
N GLY A 174 -13.93 -25.21 1.77
CA GLY A 174 -13.24 -26.50 1.84
C GLY A 174 -13.93 -27.40 2.84
#